data_AF-K8ME86-F1
#
_entry.id   AF-K8ME86-F1
#
_cell.length_a   1.000
_cell.length_b   1.000
_cell.length_c   1.000
_cell.angle_alpha   90.00
_cell.angle_beta   90.00
_cell.angle_gamma   90.00
#
_symmetry.space_group_name_H-M   'P 1'
#
loop_
_entity.id
_entity.type
_entity.pdbx_description
1 polymer ?
#
loop_
_entity_poly.entity_id
_entity_poly.type
_entity_poly.pdbx_seq_one_letter_code
_entity_poly.pdbx_strand_id
1 'polypeptide(L)'
;MNDNVRNPKHYQGRNGLEAIDVHRNFMNDEQLTGYHLGNLLKYILRYRQKNGIEDLEKAKVHMDWLIEKEKAILKNEKDLRGVGND
;
A
#
# COMPACT_ATOMS: atom_id res chain seq x y z
N MET A 1 -6.35 21.16 -9.50
CA MET A 1 -6.27 20.63 -8.12
C MET A 1 -5.21 19.54 -8.11
N ASN A 2 -4.30 19.53 -7.14
CA ASN A 2 -3.35 18.41 -6.98
C ASN A 2 -4.05 17.28 -6.22
N ASP A 3 -3.96 16.04 -6.70
CA ASP A 3 -4.46 14.87 -5.98
C ASP A 3 -3.44 14.47 -4.90
N ASN A 4 -3.56 15.05 -3.70
CA ASN A 4 -2.63 14.78 -2.61
C ASN A 4 -2.81 13.39 -1.98
N VAL A 5 -3.86 12.65 -2.35
CA VAL A 5 -4.17 11.32 -1.80
C VAL A 5 -3.46 10.26 -2.63
N ARG A 6 -3.70 10.25 -3.94
CA ARG A 6 -3.18 9.22 -4.85
C ARG A 6 -1.94 9.67 -5.58
N ASN A 7 -1.80 10.96 -5.87
CA ASN A 7 -0.70 11.49 -6.66
C ASN A 7 -0.01 12.74 -6.05
N PRO A 8 0.52 12.62 -4.83
CA PRO A 8 1.25 13.69 -4.16
C PRO A 8 2.53 14.08 -4.91
N LYS A 9 2.56 15.30 -5.46
CA LYS A 9 3.69 15.86 -6.25
C LYS A 9 5.07 15.71 -5.62
N HIS A 10 5.19 15.78 -4.29
CA HIS A 10 6.47 15.68 -3.59
C HIS A 10 7.04 14.25 -3.53
N TYR A 11 6.29 13.24 -3.97
CA TYR A 11 6.76 11.86 -4.12
C TYR A 11 6.98 11.45 -5.59
N GLN A 12 6.79 12.38 -6.54
CA GLN A 12 7.02 12.13 -7.96
C GLN A 12 8.46 12.50 -8.35
N GLY A 13 9.19 11.54 -8.93
CA GLY A 13 10.49 11.76 -9.51
C GLY A 13 10.43 12.47 -10.87
N ARG A 14 11.60 12.87 -11.39
CA ARG A 14 11.78 13.66 -12.63
C ARG A 14 11.05 13.10 -13.87
N ASN A 15 10.84 11.78 -13.91
CA ASN A 15 10.21 11.07 -15.03
C ASN A 15 8.88 10.40 -14.65
N GLY A 16 8.21 10.84 -13.58
CA GLY A 16 6.94 10.27 -13.13
C GLY A 16 7.05 9.00 -12.29
N LEU A 17 8.27 8.58 -11.93
CA LEU A 17 8.49 7.49 -10.97
C LEU A 17 7.89 7.87 -9.61
N GLU A 18 6.96 7.08 -9.09
CA GLU A 18 6.37 7.33 -7.79
C GLU A 18 7.17 6.64 -6.69
N ALA A 19 7.22 7.24 -5.50
CA ALA A 19 7.88 6.62 -4.36
C ALA A 19 7.35 5.21 -4.08
N ILE A 20 6.05 4.96 -4.26
CA ILE A 20 5.46 3.63 -4.03
C ILE A 20 6.03 2.56 -4.97
N ASP A 21 6.39 2.91 -6.20
CA ASP A 21 6.97 1.97 -7.17
C ASP A 21 8.37 1.53 -6.72
N VAL A 22 9.14 2.45 -6.15
CA VAL A 22 10.44 2.14 -5.55
C VAL A 22 10.27 1.16 -4.39
N HIS A 23 9.30 1.39 -3.49
CA HIS A 23 9.06 0.48 -2.36
C HIS A 23 8.69 -0.92 -2.85
N ARG A 24 7.78 -1.02 -3.84
CA ARG A 24 7.38 -2.31 -4.44
C ARG A 24 8.54 -3.05 -5.10
N ASN A 25 9.50 -2.34 -5.68
CA ASN A 25 10.64 -2.95 -6.37
C ASN A 25 11.72 -3.48 -5.41
N PHE A 26 11.87 -2.88 -4.22
CA PHE A 26 12.98 -3.20 -3.32
C PHE A 26 12.57 -3.94 -2.04
N MET A 27 11.29 -3.93 -1.66
CA MET A 27 10.81 -4.59 -0.44
C MET A 27 10.33 -6.01 -0.71
N ASN A 28 10.64 -6.93 0.21
CA ASN A 28 10.02 -8.25 0.23
C ASN A 28 8.56 -8.19 0.73
N ASP A 29 7.87 -9.33 0.73
CA ASP A 29 6.47 -9.37 1.14
C ASP A 29 6.25 -8.93 2.59
N GLU A 30 7.08 -9.34 3.54
CA GLU A 30 6.91 -8.90 4.92
C GLU A 30 7.09 -7.37 5.07
N GLN A 31 8.14 -6.83 4.45
CA GLN A 31 8.48 -5.41 4.50
C GLN A 31 7.38 -4.54 3.88
N LEU A 32 6.89 -4.90 2.69
CA LEU A 32 5.86 -4.13 2.01
C LEU A 32 4.51 -4.23 2.75
N THR A 33 4.22 -5.35 3.41
CA THR A 33 3.04 -5.48 4.28
C THR A 33 3.15 -4.57 5.50
N GLY A 34 4.30 -4.59 6.18
CA GLY A 34 4.59 -3.68 7.29
C GLY A 34 4.51 -2.21 6.88
N TYR A 35 4.98 -1.86 5.68
CA TYR A 35 4.88 -0.50 5.14
C TYR A 35 3.43 -0.04 4.97
N HIS A 36 2.56 -0.87 4.38
CA HIS A 36 1.14 -0.51 4.23
C HIS A 36 0.44 -0.41 5.58
N LEU A 37 0.66 -1.37 6.48
CA LEU A 37 0.06 -1.37 7.82
C LEU A 37 0.49 -0.15 8.65
N GLY A 38 1.79 0.16 8.66
CA GLY A 38 2.32 1.31 9.38
C GLY A 38 1.75 2.64 8.87
N ASN A 39 1.63 2.80 7.55
CA ASN A 39 1.03 3.99 6.96
C ASN A 39 -0.48 4.09 7.25
N LEU A 40 -1.21 2.97 7.13
CA LEU A 40 -2.62 2.88 7.50
C LEU A 40 -2.85 3.38 8.94
N LEU A 41 -2.10 2.83 9.90
CA LEU A 41 -2.15 3.24 11.30
C LEU A 41 -1.80 4.72 11.48
N LYS A 42 -0.70 5.18 10.88
CA LYS A 42 -0.28 6.58 10.91
C LYS A 42 -1.39 7.53 10.49
N TYR A 43 -2.08 7.24 9.38
CA TYR A 43 -3.15 8.09 8.87
C TYR A 43 -4.41 8.05 9.75
N ILE A 44 -4.79 6.87 10.26
CA ILE A 44 -5.90 6.72 11.23
C ILE A 44 -5.62 7.46 12.54
N LEU A 45 -4.37 7.48 13.02
CA LEU A 45 -4.03 8.18 14.27
C LEU A 45 -4.03 9.71 14.07
N ARG A 46 -3.72 10.18 12.87
CA ARG A 46 -3.46 11.58 12.59
C ARG A 46 -4.66 12.38 12.09
N TYR A 47 -5.69 11.73 11.52
CA TYR A 47 -6.73 12.45 10.77
C TYR A 47 -7.42 13.55 11.57
N ARG A 48 -7.74 13.33 12.86
CA ARG A 48 -8.39 14.37 13.70
C ARG A 48 -7.49 15.55 14.02
N GLN A 49 -6.18 15.38 13.92
CA GLN A 49 -5.19 16.35 14.39
C GLN A 49 -4.43 17.07 13.25
N LYS A 50 -4.47 16.57 12.02
CA LYS A 50 -3.71 17.15 10.90
C LYS A 50 -4.53 17.43 9.64
N ASN A 51 -4.90 16.39 8.88
CA ASN A 51 -5.44 16.56 7.53
C ASN A 51 -6.91 16.13 7.35
N GLY A 52 -7.60 15.74 8.42
CA GLY A 52 -9.01 15.36 8.36
C GLY A 52 -9.27 14.24 7.36
N ILE A 53 -10.27 14.45 6.50
CA ILE A 53 -10.71 13.46 5.51
C ILE A 53 -9.59 13.01 4.56
N GLU A 54 -8.63 13.87 4.22
CA GLU A 54 -7.53 13.51 3.31
C GLU A 54 -6.66 12.38 3.90
N ASP A 55 -6.44 12.37 5.23
CA ASP A 55 -5.74 11.27 5.88
C ASP A 55 -6.59 9.99 5.88
N LEU A 56 -7.92 10.08 6.02
CA LEU A 56 -8.80 8.91 5.91
C LEU A 56 -8.79 8.32 4.49
N GLU A 57 -8.75 9.16 3.46
CA GLU A 57 -8.64 8.71 2.07
C GLU A 57 -7.28 8.04 1.81
N LYS A 58 -6.18 8.59 2.38
CA LYS A 58 -4.86 7.95 2.34
C LYS A 58 -4.84 6.62 3.07
N ALA A 59 -5.47 6.54 4.25
CA ALA A 59 -5.65 5.30 4.99
C ALA A 59 -6.37 4.25 4.12
N LYS A 60 -7.45 4.65 3.44
CA LYS A 60 -8.17 3.77 2.53
C LYS A 60 -7.28 3.23 1.40
N VAL A 61 -6.45 4.07 0.77
CA VAL A 61 -5.52 3.61 -0.27
C VAL A 61 -4.56 2.54 0.25
N HIS A 62 -3.96 2.74 1.44
CA HIS A 62 -3.07 1.74 2.03
C HIS A 62 -3.80 0.45 2.42
N MET A 63 -5.05 0.55 2.88
CA MET A 63 -5.89 -0.61 3.18
C MET A 63 -6.21 -1.41 1.90
N ASP A 64 -6.58 -0.74 0.82
CA ASP A 64 -6.91 -1.38 -0.45
C ASP A 64 -5.68 -2.14 -1.01
N TRP A 65 -4.48 -1.53 -0.99
CA TRP A 65 -3.23 -2.20 -1.38
C TRP A 65 -2.88 -3.40 -0.49
N LEU A 66 -3.11 -3.29 0.82
CA LEU A 66 -2.87 -4.41 1.74
C LEU A 66 -3.81 -5.58 1.41
N ILE A 67 -5.10 -5.31 1.18
CA ILE A 67 -6.07 -6.34 0.81
C ILE A 67 -5.68 -7.03 -0.50
N GLU A 68 -5.27 -6.26 -1.52
CA GLU A 68 -4.83 -6.82 -2.81
C GLU A 68 -3.66 -7.79 -2.64
N LYS A 69 -2.70 -7.41 -1.81
CA LYS A 69 -1.53 -8.23 -1.53
C LYS A 69 -1.86 -9.51 -0.76
N GLU A 70 -2.65 -9.42 0.31
CA GLU A 70 -3.08 -10.59 1.08
C GLU A 70 -3.85 -11.59 0.19
N LYS A 71 -4.69 -11.08 -0.73
CA LYS A 71 -5.37 -11.92 -1.72
C LYS A 71 -4.38 -12.64 -2.66
N ALA A 72 -3.32 -11.96 -3.09
CA ALA A 72 -2.29 -12.55 -3.94
C ALA A 72 -1.52 -13.66 -3.22
N ILE A 73 -1.13 -13.43 -1.95
CA ILE A 73 -0.47 -14.43 -1.10
C ILE A 73 -1.36 -15.66 -0.93
N LEU A 74 -2.62 -15.47 -0.55
CA LEU A 74 -3.58 -16.56 -0.38
C LEU A 74 -3.82 -17.37 -1.66
N LYS A 75 -3.80 -16.71 -2.83
CA LYS A 75 -3.92 -17.40 -4.11
C LYS A 75 -2.68 -18.28 -4.36
N ASN A 76 -1.49 -17.72 -4.20
CA ASN A 76 -0.24 -18.46 -4.39
C ASN A 76 -0.16 -19.67 -3.46
N GLU A 77 -0.57 -19.54 -2.20
CA GLU A 77 -0.64 -20.67 -1.26
C GLU A 77 -1.64 -21.75 -1.67
N LYS A 78 -2.77 -21.38 -2.29
CA LYS A 78 -3.76 -22.35 -2.79
C LYS A 78 -3.22 -23.07 -4.02
N ASP A 79 -2.60 -22.35 -4.93
CA ASP A 79 -1.99 -22.91 -6.13
C ASP A 79 -0.88 -23.91 -5.74
N LEU A 80 0.00 -23.55 -4.79
CA LEU A 80 1.02 -24.46 -4.26
C LEU A 80 0.45 -25.74 -3.61
N ARG A 81 -0.68 -25.62 -2.90
CA ARG A 81 -1.39 -26.77 -2.30
C ARG A 81 -2.11 -27.64 -3.34
N GLY A 82 -2.50 -27.07 -4.48
CA GLY A 82 -3.21 -27.76 -5.55
C GLY A 82 -2.32 -28.60 -6.48
N VAL A 83 -1.00 -28.36 -6.49
CA VAL A 83 -0.01 -29.08 -7.32
C VAL A 83 0.49 -30.39 -6.65
N GLY A 84 -0.03 -30.73 -5.47
CA GLY A 84 0.47 -31.83 -4.63
C GLY A 84 -0.24 -33.18 -4.73
N ASN A 85 -1.11 -33.41 -5.71
CA ASN A 85 -1.79 -34.71 -5.90
C ASN A 85 -1.92 -35.03 -7.39
N ASP A 86 -0.84 -35.51 -8.00
CA ASP A 86 -0.83 -36.36 -9.20
C ASP A 86 0.28 -37.40 -9.05
#